data_AF-A0A2N0LHC7-F1
#
_entry.id   AF-A0A2N0LHC7-F1
#
_cell.length_a   1.000
_cell.length_b   1.000
_cell.length_c   1.000
_cell.angle_alpha   90.00
_cell.angle_beta   90.00
_cell.angle_gamma   90.00
#
_symmetry.space_group_name_H-M   'P 1'
#
loop_
_entity.id
_entity.type
_entity.pdbx_description
1 polymer ?
#
loop_
_entity_poly.entity_id
_entity_poly.type
_entity_poly.pdbx_seq_one_letter_code
_entity_poly.pdbx_strand_id
1 'polypeptide(L)'
;MSRRTDRINEQLREEISTLLVRQIKDPRLNAVVSITRVEASSDLRNARVYISVLGNDKAKQEALEGIQSAASFLRRELRDRLNMKHTPFLSYHLDGSIEEADQLFRLMNQINPDESAGETYDSESSPMTSTENPLETAPGATNTSGGG
;
A
#
# COMPACT_ATOMS: atom_id res chain seq x y z
N MET A 1 11.23 3.04 -20.61
CA MET A 1 12.33 3.05 -19.63
C MET A 1 13.08 1.72 -19.69
N SER A 2 14.31 1.66 -19.19
CA SER A 2 15.10 0.43 -19.21
C SER A 2 14.59 -0.54 -18.15
N ARG A 3 14.32 -1.81 -18.51
CA ARG A 3 13.80 -2.85 -17.58
C ARG A 3 14.59 -2.97 -16.26
N ARG A 4 15.86 -2.54 -16.26
CA ARG A 4 16.71 -2.49 -15.05
C ARG A 4 16.27 -1.39 -14.09
N THR A 5 15.95 -0.20 -14.59
CA THR A 5 15.51 0.93 -13.76
C THR A 5 14.16 0.63 -13.12
N ASP A 6 13.24 0.00 -13.85
CA ASP A 6 11.91 -0.35 -13.32
C ASP A 6 12.03 -1.34 -12.14
N ARG A 7 12.91 -2.34 -12.26
CA ARG A 7 13.19 -3.27 -11.16
C ARG A 7 13.79 -2.57 -9.93
N ILE A 8 14.68 -1.61 -10.16
CA ILE A 8 15.31 -0.83 -9.09
C ILE A 8 14.29 0.09 -8.41
N ASN A 9 13.41 0.73 -9.20
CA ASN A 9 12.34 1.57 -8.68
C ASN A 9 11.42 0.77 -7.75
N GLU A 10 11.04 -0.44 -8.15
CA GLU A 10 10.19 -1.30 -7.34
C GLU A 10 10.88 -1.75 -6.05
N GLN A 11 12.16 -2.15 -6.13
CA GLN A 11 12.95 -2.49 -4.94
C GLN A 11 13.09 -1.29 -3.98
N LEU A 12 13.35 -0.08 -4.49
CA LEU A 12 13.40 1.11 -3.66
C LEU A 12 12.03 1.38 -3.01
N ARG A 13 10.94 1.25 -3.75
CA ARG A 13 9.57 1.48 -3.25
C ARG A 13 9.26 0.55 -2.08
N GLU A 14 9.58 -0.74 -2.21
CA GLU A 14 9.32 -1.75 -1.18
C GLU A 14 10.17 -1.52 0.07
N GLU A 15 11.46 -1.26 -0.08
CA GLU A 15 12.37 -1.01 1.07
C GLU A 15 12.03 0.29 1.78
N ILE A 16 11.75 1.38 1.04
CA ILE A 16 11.34 2.66 1.64
C ILE A 16 10.03 2.49 2.38
N SER A 17 9.03 1.81 1.80
CA SER A 17 7.74 1.56 2.47
C SER A 17 7.93 0.78 3.76
N THR A 18 8.76 -0.26 3.72
CA THR A 18 9.07 -1.08 4.90
C THR A 18 9.75 -0.27 6.00
N LEU A 19 10.72 0.58 5.63
CA LEU A 19 11.41 1.45 6.57
C LEU A 19 10.49 2.51 7.17
N LEU A 20 9.60 3.07 6.37
CA LEU A 20 8.61 4.05 6.81
C LEU A 20 7.71 3.46 7.89
N VAL A 21 7.10 2.30 7.63
CA VAL A 21 6.19 1.62 8.58
C VAL A 21 6.90 1.19 9.86
N ARG A 22 8.15 0.71 9.78
CA ARG A 22 8.88 0.17 10.94
C ARG A 22 9.52 1.24 11.80
N GLN A 23 10.10 2.28 11.20
CA GLN A 23 11.02 3.18 11.89
C GLN A 23 10.45 4.57 12.14
N ILE A 24 9.43 4.98 11.38
CA ILE A 24 8.80 6.28 11.58
C ILE A 24 7.61 6.12 12.52
N LYS A 25 7.90 6.18 13.82
CA LYS A 25 6.92 6.35 14.90
C LYS A 25 6.96 7.79 15.40
N ASP A 26 6.82 8.75 14.50
CA ASP A 26 6.74 10.16 14.92
C ASP A 26 5.28 10.50 15.26
N PRO A 27 4.97 11.04 16.45
CA PRO A 27 3.63 11.50 16.81
C PRO A 27 3.11 12.67 15.96
N ARG A 28 3.94 13.27 15.08
CA ARG A 28 3.50 14.23 14.05
C ARG A 28 3.00 13.55 12.78
N LEU A 29 3.36 12.28 12.59
CA LEU A 29 2.90 11.41 11.49
C LEU A 29 1.73 10.53 11.93
N ASN A 30 0.76 11.13 12.65
CA ASN A 30 -0.48 10.43 13.03
C ASN A 30 -1.37 10.10 11.81
N ALA A 31 -1.11 10.76 10.69
CA ALA A 31 -1.73 10.47 9.41
C ALA A 31 -1.15 9.18 8.82
N VAL A 32 -2.00 8.36 8.21
CA VAL A 32 -1.55 7.18 7.47
C VAL A 32 -0.76 7.66 6.26
N VAL A 33 0.53 7.31 6.20
CA VAL A 33 1.43 7.65 5.09
C VAL A 33 1.77 6.40 4.29
N SER A 34 1.75 6.51 2.96
CA SER A 34 2.09 5.42 2.04
C SER A 34 2.89 5.93 0.85
N ILE A 35 3.77 5.09 0.31
CA ILE A 35 4.54 5.41 -0.90
C ILE A 35 3.78 4.92 -2.13
N THR A 36 3.38 5.83 -3.01
CA THR A 36 2.66 5.48 -4.24
C THR A 36 3.62 5.06 -5.34
N ARG A 37 4.70 5.84 -5.53
CA ARG A 37 5.60 5.67 -6.68
C ARG A 37 7.02 6.11 -6.35
N VAL A 38 7.99 5.46 -6.98
CA VAL A 38 9.40 5.87 -6.96
C VAL A 38 9.92 5.98 -8.38
N GLU A 39 10.59 7.07 -8.70
CA GLU A 39 11.23 7.30 -9.99
C GLU A 39 12.70 7.64 -9.80
N ALA A 40 13.57 6.65 -10.03
CA ALA A 40 15.00 6.86 -10.07
C ALA A 40 15.45 7.43 -11.44
N SER A 41 16.44 8.30 -11.40
CA SER A 41 17.11 8.82 -12.60
C SER A 41 17.88 7.71 -13.32
N SER A 42 18.14 7.89 -14.61
CA SER A 42 18.87 6.91 -15.44
C SER A 42 20.27 6.60 -14.94
N ASP A 43 20.89 7.54 -14.22
CA ASP A 43 22.21 7.42 -13.59
C ASP A 43 22.15 6.97 -12.11
N LEU A 44 20.95 6.70 -11.57
CA LEU A 44 20.69 6.25 -10.20
C LEU A 44 21.30 7.14 -9.11
N ARG A 45 21.58 8.42 -9.44
CA ARG A 45 22.10 9.40 -8.47
C ARG A 45 20.99 10.06 -7.68
N ASN A 46 19.81 10.21 -8.28
CA ASN A 46 18.65 10.86 -7.69
C ASN A 46 17.43 9.94 -7.84
N ALA A 47 16.54 9.96 -6.85
CA ALA A 47 15.25 9.31 -6.95
C ALA A 47 14.15 10.17 -6.33
N ARG A 48 13.04 10.30 -7.07
CA ARG A 48 11.83 10.97 -6.61
C ARG A 48 10.90 9.95 -5.98
N VAL A 49 10.41 10.25 -4.79
CA VAL A 49 9.52 9.39 -4.02
C VAL A 49 8.22 10.15 -3.83
N TYR A 50 7.13 9.59 -4.37
CA TYR A 50 5.79 10.13 -4.28
C TYR A 50 5.05 9.48 -3.13
N ILE A 51 4.46 10.32 -2.28
CA ILE A 51 3.87 9.93 -1.01
C ILE A 51 2.41 10.35 -0.97
N SER A 52 1.52 9.43 -0.63
CA SER A 52 0.15 9.72 -0.27
C SER A 52 0.01 9.80 1.25
N VAL A 53 -0.63 10.86 1.73
CA VAL A 53 -0.88 11.11 3.15
C VAL A 53 -2.37 11.29 3.35
N LEU A 54 -2.96 10.45 4.20
CA LEU A 54 -4.37 10.55 4.53
C LEU A 54 -4.61 11.67 5.55
N GLY A 55 -5.24 12.77 5.13
CA GLY A 55 -5.61 13.87 6.02
C GLY A 55 -5.77 15.20 5.30
N ASN A 56 -5.92 16.27 6.09
CA ASN A 56 -6.01 17.65 5.59
C ASN A 56 -4.64 18.15 5.11
N ASP A 57 -4.63 19.23 4.33
CA ASP A 57 -3.40 19.81 3.77
C ASP A 57 -2.30 20.10 4.81
N LYS A 58 -2.70 20.56 6.00
CA LYS A 58 -1.78 20.73 7.13
C LYS A 58 -1.07 19.43 7.52
N ALA A 59 -1.81 18.33 7.61
CA ALA A 59 -1.25 17.02 7.95
C ALA A 59 -0.32 16.49 6.85
N LYS A 60 -0.65 16.76 5.57
CA LYS A 60 0.22 16.42 4.44
C LYS A 60 1.57 17.15 4.54
N GLN A 61 1.54 18.45 4.85
CA GLN A 61 2.74 19.26 4.99
C GLN A 61 3.58 18.83 6.21
N GLU A 62 2.95 18.62 7.37
CA GLU A 62 3.64 18.13 8.58
C GLU A 62 4.27 16.74 8.35
N ALA A 63 3.59 15.86 7.62
CA ALA A 63 4.12 14.56 7.25
C ALA A 63 5.33 14.68 6.30
N LEU A 64 5.25 15.57 5.31
CA LEU A 64 6.35 15.82 4.38
C LEU A 64 7.60 16.33 5.11
N GLU A 65 7.44 17.29 6.03
CA GLU A 65 8.54 17.83 6.84
C GLU A 65 9.15 16.77 7.77
N GLY A 66 8.30 15.92 8.38
CA GLY A 66 8.75 14.81 9.22
C GLY A 66 9.60 13.80 8.44
N ILE A 67 9.14 13.41 7.25
CA ILE A 67 9.88 12.46 6.39
C ILE A 67 11.14 13.09 5.83
N GLN A 68 11.11 14.38 5.49
CA GLN A 68 12.29 15.11 5.04
C GLN A 68 13.35 15.21 6.14
N SER A 69 12.94 15.39 7.40
CA SER A 69 13.85 15.35 8.55
C SER A 69 14.44 13.95 8.75
N ALA A 70 13.65 12.90 8.50
CA ALA A 70 14.11 11.51 8.53
C ALA A 70 14.88 11.07 7.26
N ALA A 71 15.03 11.93 6.25
CA ALA A 71 15.62 11.58 4.96
C ALA A 71 17.06 11.04 5.09
N SER A 72 17.88 11.67 5.93
CA SER A 72 19.26 11.25 6.18
C SER A 72 19.31 9.88 6.86
N PHE A 73 18.37 9.61 7.77
CA PHE A 73 18.26 8.33 8.45
C PHE A 73 17.81 7.23 7.48
N LEU A 74 16.72 7.46 6.74
CA LEU A 74 16.23 6.53 5.71
C LEU A 74 17.32 6.21 4.68
N ARG A 75 18.09 7.20 4.26
CA ARG A 75 19.19 6.99 3.33
C ARG A 75 20.28 6.07 3.91
N ARG A 76 20.61 6.24 5.19
CA ARG A 76 21.60 5.38 5.86
C ARG A 76 21.12 3.94 5.92
N GLU A 77 19.87 3.73 6.33
CA GLU A 77 19.27 2.39 6.41
C GLU A 77 19.16 1.73 5.03
N LEU A 78 18.80 2.50 3.99
CA LEU A 78 18.78 2.01 2.62
C LEU A 78 20.17 1.62 2.11
N ARG A 79 21.23 2.31 2.54
CA ARG A 79 22.60 1.95 2.16
C ARG A 79 23.00 0.59 2.72
N ASP A 80 22.57 0.26 3.93
CA ASP A 80 22.87 -1.02 4.57
C ASP A 80 22.03 -2.16 3.97
N ARG A 81 20.82 -1.86 3.48
CA ARG A 81 19.89 -2.83 2.86
C ARG A 81 20.14 -3.05 1.38
N LEU A 82 20.46 -2.00 0.64
CA LEU A 82 20.73 -2.07 -0.79
C LEU A 82 22.24 -2.22 -0.99
N ASN A 83 22.70 -3.36 -1.51
CA ASN A 83 24.08 -3.57 -1.95
C ASN A 83 24.42 -2.73 -3.21
N MET A 84 24.33 -1.41 -3.11
CA MET A 84 24.58 -0.46 -4.20
C MET A 84 25.84 0.37 -3.92
N LYS A 85 26.61 0.64 -4.98
CA LYS A 85 27.81 1.47 -4.90
C LYS A 85 27.49 2.93 -4.53
N HIS A 86 26.33 3.41 -4.97
CA HIS A 86 25.84 4.75 -4.68
C HIS A 86 24.36 4.68 -4.30
N THR A 87 24.04 5.13 -3.09
CA THR A 87 22.65 5.31 -2.66
C THR A 87 22.13 6.63 -3.23
N PRO A 88 21.04 6.62 -4.02
CA PRO A 88 20.50 7.84 -4.61
C PRO A 88 20.10 8.86 -3.54
N PHE A 89 20.14 10.14 -3.90
CA PHE A 89 19.49 11.18 -3.12
C PHE A 89 17.99 11.07 -3.30
N LEU A 90 17.27 10.87 -2.20
CA LEU A 90 15.82 10.78 -2.20
C LEU A 90 15.21 12.18 -2.07
N SER A 91 14.32 12.53 -2.99
CA SER A 91 13.47 13.71 -2.91
C SER A 91 12.02 13.26 -2.72
N TYR A 92 11.38 13.79 -1.68
CA TYR A 92 10.01 13.41 -1.31
C TYR A 92 9.03 14.44 -1.85
N HIS A 93 7.95 13.96 -2.45
CA HIS A 93 6.88 14.77 -3.02
C HIS A 93 5.53 14.20 -2.59
N LEU A 94 4.57 15.08 -2.32
CA LEU A 94 3.19 14.67 -2.13
C LEU A 94 2.60 14.25 -3.47
N ASP A 95 1.87 13.15 -3.46
CA ASP A 95 1.14 12.65 -4.63
C ASP A 95 -0.14 13.47 -4.80
N GLY A 96 -0.07 14.48 -5.67
CA GLY A 96 -1.21 15.32 -6.07
C GLY A 96 -2.12 14.66 -7.11
N SER A 97 -1.83 13.42 -7.56
CA SER A 97 -2.54 12.80 -8.68
C SER A 97 -4.02 12.54 -8.37
N ILE A 98 -4.43 12.54 -7.09
CA ILE A 98 -5.85 12.45 -6.71
C ILE A 98 -6.61 13.71 -7.14
N GLU A 99 -6.00 14.90 -7.04
CA GLU A 99 -6.63 16.17 -7.43
C GLU A 99 -6.79 16.25 -8.96
N GLU A 100 -5.77 15.79 -9.70
CA GLU A 100 -5.83 15.70 -11.16
C GLU A 100 -6.82 14.65 -11.65
N ALA A 101 -6.93 13.50 -10.95
CA ALA A 101 -7.91 12.47 -11.29
C ALA A 101 -9.36 12.97 -11.13
N ASP A 102 -9.68 13.70 -10.04
CA ASP A 102 -11.01 14.29 -9.85
C ASP A 102 -11.35 15.29 -10.97
N GLN A 103 -10.37 16.11 -11.38
CA GLN A 103 -10.54 17.02 -12.52
C GLN A 103 -10.73 16.27 -13.85
N LEU A 104 -10.00 15.17 -14.06
CA LEU A 104 -10.13 14.33 -15.25
C LEU A 104 -11.48 13.60 -15.28
N PHE A 105 -11.95 13.06 -14.15
CA PHE A 105 -13.27 12.45 -13.99
C PHE A 105 -14.38 13.48 -14.23
N ARG A 106 -14.25 14.71 -13.72
CA ARG A 106 -15.20 15.80 -14.00
C ARG A 106 -15.28 16.14 -15.47
N LEU A 107 -14.14 16.20 -16.17
CA LEU A 107 -14.09 16.48 -17.60
C LEU A 107 -14.65 15.33 -18.44
N MET A 108 -14.38 14.08 -18.06
CA MET A 108 -14.97 12.88 -18.68
C MET A 108 -16.50 12.84 -18.50
N ASN A 109 -17.00 13.17 -17.31
CA ASN A 109 -18.44 13.21 -17.01
C ASN A 109 -19.18 14.35 -17.73
N GLN A 110 -18.45 15.32 -18.30
CA GLN A 110 -19.04 16.40 -19.11
C GLN A 110 -19.25 15.98 -20.58
N ILE A 111 -18.71 14.84 -21.02
CA ILE A 111 -18.74 14.41 -22.43
C ILE A 111 -19.84 13.36 -22.70
N ASN A 112 -20.41 12.71 -21.68
CA ASN A 112 -21.54 11.77 -21.82
C ASN A 112 -22.78 12.25 -21.03
N PRO A 113 -23.68 13.03 -21.62
CA PRO A 113 -24.93 13.45 -20.98
C PRO A 113 -26.08 12.45 -21.24
N ASP A 114 -25.82 11.14 -21.25
CA ASP A 114 -26.85 10.11 -21.35
C ASP A 114 -26.28 8.78 -20.82
N GLU A 115 -26.38 8.58 -19.51
CA GLU A 115 -26.70 7.33 -18.79
C GLU A 115 -26.45 7.57 -17.30
N SER A 116 -27.46 8.15 -16.68
CA SER A 116 -27.57 8.23 -15.23
C SER A 116 -27.88 6.85 -14.63
N ALA A 117 -27.22 6.60 -13.50
CA ALA A 117 -27.58 5.69 -12.42
C ALA A 117 -26.97 4.28 -12.44
N GLY A 118 -25.83 4.17 -11.75
CA GLY A 118 -25.74 3.31 -10.58
C GLY A 118 -25.31 1.88 -10.82
N GLU A 119 -24.00 1.63 -10.74
CA GLU A 119 -23.50 0.35 -10.25
C GLU A 119 -22.62 0.61 -9.02
N THR A 120 -23.31 0.46 -7.89
CA THR A 120 -22.78 0.15 -6.56
C THR A 120 -21.66 -0.88 -6.66
N TYR A 121 -20.57 -0.66 -5.92
CA TYR A 121 -19.66 -1.76 -5.56
C TYR A 121 -20.46 -2.72 -4.67
N ASP A 122 -21.13 -3.66 -5.31
CA ASP A 122 -21.89 -4.70 -4.67
C ASP A 122 -20.90 -5.57 -3.89
N SER A 123 -21.04 -5.52 -2.56
CA SER A 123 -20.57 -6.59 -1.71
C SER A 123 -21.45 -7.79 -1.99
N GLU A 124 -21.18 -8.54 -3.07
CA GLU A 124 -21.75 -9.86 -3.25
C GLU A 124 -21.13 -10.79 -2.21
N SER A 125 -21.76 -10.78 -1.04
CA SER A 125 -22.08 -11.98 -0.28
C SER A 125 -22.18 -13.20 -1.18
N SER A 126 -21.49 -14.27 -0.82
CA SER A 126 -21.99 -15.61 -1.12
C SER A 126 -23.00 -15.99 -0.04
N PRO A 127 -24.32 -16.07 -0.33
CA PRO A 127 -25.21 -16.89 0.46
C PRO A 127 -25.36 -18.24 -0.26
N MET A 128 -25.15 -19.34 0.45
CA MET A 128 -26.24 -20.31 0.52
C MET A 128 -26.10 -21.21 1.75
N THR A 129 -27.24 -21.25 2.40
CA THR A 129 -27.58 -21.88 3.67
C THR A 129 -27.90 -23.37 3.48
N SER A 130 -27.82 -24.09 4.60
CA SER A 130 -28.60 -25.27 4.96
C SER A 130 -28.41 -26.58 4.18
N THR A 131 -27.93 -27.60 4.89
CA THR A 131 -28.67 -28.85 5.06
C THR A 131 -28.16 -29.57 6.31
N GLU A 132 -28.86 -29.33 7.40
CA GLU A 132 -29.17 -30.36 8.38
C GLU A 132 -30.07 -31.41 7.72
N ASN A 133 -29.66 -32.68 7.72
CA ASN A 133 -30.57 -33.78 8.08
C ASN A 133 -29.81 -35.09 8.40
N PRO A 134 -30.39 -35.98 9.23
CA PRO A 134 -29.66 -36.95 10.04
C PRO A 134 -29.89 -38.42 9.65
N LEU A 135 -29.29 -39.31 10.45
CA LEU A 135 -29.46 -40.77 10.58
C LEU A 135 -28.97 -41.65 9.42
N GLU A 136 -28.10 -42.62 9.75
CA GLU A 136 -28.39 -44.08 9.76
C GLU A 136 -27.05 -44.86 9.71
N THR A 137 -26.49 -45.28 10.85
CA THR A 137 -26.62 -46.61 11.50
C THR A 137 -25.60 -47.66 11.02
N ALA A 138 -24.58 -47.87 11.87
CA ALA A 138 -23.97 -49.15 12.33
C ALA A 138 -23.39 -50.15 11.29
N PRO A 139 -22.69 -51.25 11.68
CA PRO A 139 -22.27 -51.69 13.02
C PRO A 139 -20.78 -52.10 13.14
N GLY A 140 -20.32 -52.38 14.36
CA GLY A 140 -19.33 -53.46 14.55
C GLY A 140 -18.27 -53.29 15.63
N ALA A 141 -18.26 -54.28 16.54
CA ALA A 141 -17.16 -54.73 17.43
C ALA A 141 -16.90 -53.88 18.71
N THR A 142 -17.45 -54.25 19.88
CA THR A 142 -16.91 -55.20 20.90
C THR A 142 -15.59 -54.69 21.51
N ASN A 143 -15.29 -54.65 22.82
CA ASN A 143 -15.63 -55.45 24.01
C ASN A 143 -15.04 -54.70 25.24
N THR A 144 -15.74 -54.61 26.38
CA THR A 144 -15.60 -55.41 27.62
C THR A 144 -14.42 -55.11 28.57
N SER A 145 -14.83 -54.86 29.83
CA SER A 145 -14.19 -55.15 31.12
C SER A 145 -13.27 -54.14 31.84
N GLY A 146 -13.56 -54.03 33.14
CA GLY A 146 -12.68 -53.55 34.22
C GLY A 146 -13.10 -52.18 34.75
N GLY A 147 -13.63 -52.00 35.95
CA GLY A 147 -13.62 -52.80 37.17
C GLY A 147 -13.38 -51.86 38.36
N GLY A 148 -14.09 -52.07 39.48
CA GLY A 148 -13.86 -51.35 40.74
C GLY A 148 -15.08 -50.65 41.27
#